data_AF-A0A962XWE1-F1
#
_entry.id   AF-A0A962XWE1-F1
#
_cell.length_a   1.000
_cell.length_b   1.000
_cell.length_c   1.000
_cell.angle_alpha   90.00
_cell.angle_beta   90.00
_cell.angle_gamma   90.00
#
_symmetry.space_group_name_H-M   'P 1'
#
loop_
_entity.id
_entity.type
_entity.pdbx_description
1 polymer ?
#
loop_
_entity_poly.entity_id
_entity_poly.type
_entity_poly.pdbx_seq_one_letter_code
_entity_poly.pdbx_strand_id
1 'polypeptide(L)'
;MSQGGFTDLRLNGGGDGQSQQEGFWPSFTDIMTVVVMIFLIAMVVLLIRNMELVNQLRATMEAERIAAELARATGEEKETLSSELHRAEERVQRMQLEIMRLQDKGLRNESLIAEQLRAITGLTNERDDLVQQAAQLSLLRERLEADVTRRQEALNSALQDLDNRQLELNTAQRTITTLEQNLEQARARVAESQETAERLQRTVAEQRDTLDQQRAQNQDVEQRYLVLADDFDQLKVKYDKLVRPARSSAGRHLVEVRYWKQDGDYQITWREGNEGSYQSITRSQLDKVLTRLSRERDDGLYVKVIFPENSGLSYNEAWEFTSHLHNNYDYYFKADAESKAEAER
;
A
#
# COMPACT_ATOMS: atom_id res chain seq x y z
N MET A 1 87.28 29.30 -139.49
CA MET A 1 88.48 30.07 -139.87
C MET A 1 89.43 29.12 -140.60
N SER A 2 89.81 29.51 -141.82
CA SER A 2 90.98 29.11 -142.65
C SER A 2 91.75 27.82 -142.27
N GLN A 3 91.89 26.85 -143.18
CA GLN A 3 92.98 26.77 -144.20
C GLN A 3 94.36 27.00 -143.54
N GLY A 4 95.28 26.05 -143.51
CA GLY A 4 95.91 25.47 -144.69
C GLY A 4 97.28 26.15 -144.89
N GLY A 5 98.35 25.35 -144.99
CA GLY A 5 99.65 25.77 -145.51
C GLY A 5 100.69 26.19 -144.46
N PHE A 6 101.85 25.50 -144.44
CA PHE A 6 103.11 25.92 -145.11
C PHE A 6 103.89 26.89 -144.20
N THR A 7 105.19 26.83 -143.91
CA THR A 7 106.40 26.13 -144.36
C THR A 7 107.42 26.41 -143.24
N ASP A 8 108.43 25.57 -143.01
CA ASP A 8 109.74 26.17 -142.75
C ASP A 8 110.86 25.34 -143.38
N LEU A 9 111.64 26.06 -144.15
CA LEU A 9 112.82 25.66 -144.88
C LEU A 9 113.98 26.27 -144.11
N ARG A 10 114.89 25.46 -143.57
CA ARG A 10 116.34 25.66 -143.75
C ARG A 10 117.25 24.75 -142.93
N LEU A 11 118.31 24.36 -143.64
CA LEU A 11 119.70 24.14 -143.23
C LEU A 11 120.19 22.74 -142.83
N ASN A 12 121.26 22.37 -143.56
CA ASN A 12 122.24 21.28 -143.40
C ASN A 12 121.75 19.87 -143.78
N GLY A 13 122.26 19.23 -144.84
CA GLY A 13 123.68 19.01 -145.14
C GLY A 13 124.07 17.66 -144.51
N GLY A 14 124.53 16.61 -145.20
CA GLY A 14 124.87 16.41 -146.61
C GLY A 14 125.33 14.96 -146.82
N GLY A 15 125.63 14.64 -148.09
CA GLY A 15 126.48 13.54 -148.53
C GLY A 15 125.79 12.16 -148.63
N ASP A 16 126.18 11.27 -149.52
CA ASP A 16 127.09 11.29 -150.67
C ASP A 16 126.95 9.90 -151.33
N GLY A 17 127.27 9.78 -152.63
CA GLY A 17 127.78 8.53 -153.19
C GLY A 17 126.83 7.60 -153.97
N GLN A 18 126.92 7.71 -155.31
CA GLN A 18 126.96 6.64 -156.33
C GLN A 18 125.65 5.91 -156.71
N SER A 19 125.02 6.26 -157.86
CA SER A 19 125.34 5.97 -159.28
C SER A 19 124.94 4.54 -159.72
N GLN A 20 123.91 4.33 -160.57
CA GLN A 20 123.98 4.34 -162.05
C GLN A 20 125.20 3.57 -162.57
N GLN A 21 125.15 2.56 -163.43
CA GLN A 21 124.25 1.97 -164.44
C GLN A 21 124.82 0.53 -164.63
N GLU A 22 124.17 -0.55 -165.07
CA GLU A 22 123.38 -0.78 -166.27
C GLU A 22 123.09 -2.30 -166.37
N GLY A 23 121.96 -2.69 -166.97
CA GLY A 23 121.66 -4.04 -167.47
C GLY A 23 121.27 -5.11 -166.43
N PHE A 24 120.43 -6.10 -166.67
CA PHE A 24 119.52 -6.49 -167.76
C PHE A 24 118.85 -7.79 -167.20
N TRP A 25 117.53 -7.75 -166.89
CA TRP A 25 116.65 -8.83 -166.37
C TRP A 25 117.06 -9.59 -165.08
N PRO A 26 116.19 -9.67 -164.05
CA PRO A 26 116.29 -10.76 -163.06
C PRO A 26 115.00 -11.55 -162.79
N SER A 27 115.25 -12.75 -162.29
CA SER A 27 114.49 -14.02 -162.31
C SER A 27 113.17 -14.11 -161.52
N PHE A 28 112.35 -15.08 -161.96
CA PHE A 28 111.11 -15.65 -161.40
C PHE A 28 111.13 -15.97 -159.88
N THR A 29 112.30 -15.99 -159.25
CA THR A 29 112.50 -16.26 -157.82
C THR A 29 111.91 -15.17 -156.91
N ASP A 30 111.89 -13.90 -157.35
CA ASP A 30 111.50 -12.77 -156.50
C ASP A 30 109.97 -12.58 -156.36
N ILE A 31 109.17 -13.18 -157.25
CA ILE A 31 107.70 -13.19 -157.12
C ILE A 31 107.26 -14.34 -156.18
N MET A 32 107.99 -15.46 -156.18
CA MET A 32 107.66 -16.62 -155.34
C MET A 32 107.90 -16.33 -153.85
N THR A 33 108.98 -15.62 -153.52
CA THR A 33 109.30 -15.21 -152.13
C THR A 33 108.25 -14.26 -151.56
N VAL A 34 107.73 -13.32 -152.35
CA VAL A 34 106.67 -12.38 -151.93
C VAL A 34 105.35 -13.11 -151.66
N VAL A 35 104.94 -14.03 -152.54
CA VAL A 35 103.72 -14.84 -152.33
C VAL A 35 103.86 -15.72 -151.08
N VAL A 36 105.04 -16.30 -150.84
CA VAL A 36 105.33 -17.07 -149.61
C VAL A 36 105.33 -16.17 -148.37
N MET A 37 105.83 -14.95 -148.45
CA MET A 37 105.86 -14.01 -147.32
C MET A 37 104.45 -13.56 -146.92
N ILE A 38 103.57 -13.28 -147.89
CA ILE A 38 102.15 -12.99 -147.62
C ILE A 38 101.46 -14.21 -147.00
N PHE A 39 101.77 -15.42 -147.47
CA PHE A 39 101.22 -16.66 -146.91
C PHE A 39 101.70 -16.92 -145.47
N LEU A 40 102.98 -16.67 -145.17
CA LEU A 40 103.53 -16.74 -143.82
C LEU A 40 102.92 -15.70 -142.89
N ILE A 41 102.75 -14.45 -143.33
CA ILE A 41 102.10 -13.41 -142.52
C ILE A 41 100.63 -13.76 -142.28
N ALA A 42 99.91 -14.23 -143.30
CA ALA A 42 98.52 -14.68 -143.16
C ALA A 42 98.38 -15.87 -142.19
N MET A 43 99.33 -16.81 -142.22
CA MET A 43 99.38 -17.96 -141.31
C MET A 43 99.68 -17.53 -139.87
N VAL A 44 100.61 -16.59 -139.67
CA VAL A 44 100.91 -16.02 -138.35
C VAL A 44 99.70 -15.26 -137.79
N VAL A 45 99.01 -14.45 -138.61
CA VAL A 45 97.79 -13.73 -138.20
C VAL A 45 96.66 -14.71 -137.86
N LEU A 46 96.48 -15.78 -138.63
CA LEU A 46 95.53 -16.85 -138.31
C LEU A 46 95.88 -17.56 -137.00
N LEU A 47 97.17 -17.83 -136.74
CA LEU A 47 97.64 -18.43 -135.49
C LEU A 47 97.41 -17.51 -134.30
N ILE A 48 97.70 -16.21 -134.41
CA ILE A 48 97.42 -15.22 -133.35
C ILE A 48 95.92 -15.15 -133.09
N ARG A 49 95.09 -15.06 -134.13
CA ARG A 49 93.63 -15.01 -133.98
C ARG A 49 93.06 -16.31 -133.41
N ASN A 50 93.64 -17.46 -133.77
CA ASN A 50 93.27 -18.76 -133.20
C ASN A 50 93.69 -18.85 -131.72
N MET A 51 94.90 -18.39 -131.37
CA MET A 51 95.36 -18.27 -129.98
C MET A 51 94.48 -17.33 -129.16
N GLU A 52 94.06 -16.19 -129.71
CA GLU A 52 93.14 -15.26 -129.06
C GLU A 52 91.76 -15.90 -128.85
N LEU A 53 91.22 -16.60 -129.84
CA LEU A 53 89.96 -17.35 -129.72
C LEU A 53 90.04 -18.45 -128.66
N VAL A 54 91.14 -19.22 -128.63
CA VAL A 54 91.37 -20.27 -127.63
C VAL A 54 91.52 -19.66 -126.23
N ASN A 55 92.21 -18.52 -126.11
CA ASN A 55 92.35 -17.81 -124.84
C ASN A 55 91.01 -17.23 -124.36
N GLN A 56 90.19 -16.67 -125.27
CA GLN A 56 88.85 -16.21 -124.95
C GLN A 56 87.93 -17.38 -124.54
N LEU A 57 88.02 -18.53 -125.21
CA LEU A 57 87.30 -19.75 -124.83
C LEU A 57 87.73 -20.29 -123.47
N ARG A 58 89.03 -20.26 -123.16
CA ARG A 58 89.53 -20.64 -121.82
C ARG A 58 89.06 -19.66 -120.75
N ALA A 59 89.17 -18.36 -120.99
CA ALA A 59 88.70 -17.35 -120.05
C ALA A 59 87.18 -17.42 -119.82
N THR A 60 86.40 -17.72 -120.86
CA THR A 60 84.94 -17.92 -120.74
C THR A 60 84.60 -19.22 -120.02
N MET A 61 85.29 -20.33 -120.30
CA MET A 61 85.11 -21.58 -119.54
C MET A 61 85.54 -21.45 -118.07
N GLU A 62 86.62 -20.74 -117.78
CA GLU A 62 87.06 -20.45 -116.41
C GLU A 62 86.07 -19.54 -115.70
N ALA A 63 85.57 -18.50 -116.36
CA ALA A 63 84.52 -17.64 -115.82
C ALA A 63 83.21 -18.42 -115.57
N GLU A 64 82.83 -19.32 -116.49
CA GLU A 64 81.67 -20.19 -116.33
C GLU A 64 81.86 -21.19 -115.18
N ARG A 65 83.06 -21.77 -115.05
CA ARG A 65 83.40 -22.67 -113.94
C ARG A 65 83.37 -21.95 -112.60
N ILE A 66 83.96 -20.75 -112.50
CA ILE A 66 83.93 -19.94 -111.28
C ILE A 66 82.50 -19.51 -110.96
N ALA A 67 81.71 -19.11 -111.96
CA ALA A 67 80.31 -18.77 -111.79
C ALA A 67 79.47 -19.98 -111.35
N ALA A 68 79.75 -21.18 -111.88
CA ALA A 68 79.08 -22.41 -111.51
C ALA A 68 79.47 -22.88 -110.10
N GLU A 69 80.75 -22.79 -109.73
CA GLU A 69 81.24 -23.10 -108.38
C GLU A 69 80.68 -22.10 -107.36
N LEU A 70 80.63 -20.80 -107.68
CA LEU A 70 80.00 -19.77 -106.85
C LEU A 70 78.49 -19.96 -106.75
N ALA A 71 77.79 -20.27 -107.84
CA ALA A 71 76.36 -20.56 -107.84
C ALA A 71 76.04 -21.83 -107.03
N ARG A 72 76.93 -22.82 -107.04
CA ARG A 72 76.81 -24.04 -106.24
C ARG A 72 77.06 -23.77 -104.75
N ALA A 73 78.14 -23.09 -104.40
CA ALA A 73 78.43 -22.71 -103.02
C ALA A 73 77.32 -21.83 -102.42
N THR A 74 76.86 -20.82 -103.17
CA THR A 74 75.72 -19.98 -102.76
C THR A 74 74.41 -20.76 -102.73
N GLY A 75 74.23 -21.76 -103.58
CA GLY A 75 73.10 -22.69 -103.55
C GLY A 75 73.09 -23.58 -102.30
N GLU A 76 74.23 -24.17 -101.95
CA GLU A 76 74.42 -24.99 -100.75
C GLU A 76 74.30 -24.15 -99.46
N GLU A 77 74.85 -22.94 -99.43
CA GLU A 77 74.63 -21.97 -98.34
C GLU A 77 73.17 -21.55 -98.24
N LYS A 78 72.48 -21.30 -99.36
CA LYS A 78 71.04 -20.97 -99.36
C LYS A 78 70.19 -22.14 -98.88
N GLU A 79 70.53 -23.38 -99.23
CA GLU A 79 69.82 -24.57 -98.78
C GLU A 79 70.01 -24.81 -97.28
N THR A 80 71.24 -24.66 -96.77
CA THR A 80 71.53 -24.75 -95.34
C THR A 80 70.84 -23.64 -94.55
N LEU A 81 70.94 -22.38 -95.00
CA LEU A 81 70.23 -21.24 -94.41
C LEU A 81 68.71 -21.42 -94.45
N SER A 82 68.14 -21.95 -95.55
CA SER A 82 66.71 -22.24 -95.65
C SER A 82 66.28 -23.34 -94.68
N SER A 83 67.11 -24.37 -94.47
CA SER A 83 66.84 -25.44 -93.51
C SER A 83 66.91 -24.93 -92.07
N GLU A 84 67.92 -24.09 -91.75
CA GLU A 84 68.03 -23.43 -90.45
C GLU A 84 66.88 -22.46 -90.19
N LEU A 85 66.48 -21.69 -91.20
CA LEU A 85 65.32 -20.80 -91.15
C LEU A 85 64.05 -21.61 -90.87
N HIS A 86 63.81 -22.69 -91.61
CA HIS A 86 62.62 -23.54 -91.39
C HIS A 86 62.60 -24.15 -89.99
N ARG A 87 63.74 -24.64 -89.49
CA ARG A 87 63.87 -25.15 -88.10
C ARG A 87 63.67 -24.04 -87.07
N ALA A 88 64.10 -22.81 -87.35
CA ALA A 88 63.86 -21.67 -86.48
C ALA A 88 62.37 -21.29 -86.48
N GLU A 89 61.73 -21.24 -87.64
CA GLU A 89 60.29 -21.00 -87.80
C GLU A 89 59.44 -22.05 -87.07
N GLU A 90 59.75 -23.34 -87.23
CA GLU A 90 59.08 -24.43 -86.50
C GLU A 90 59.25 -24.30 -84.97
N ARG A 91 60.42 -23.88 -84.50
CA ARG A 91 60.65 -23.60 -83.07
C ARG A 91 59.81 -22.42 -82.61
N VAL A 92 59.74 -21.34 -83.38
CA VAL A 92 58.90 -20.17 -83.08
C VAL A 92 57.42 -20.56 -83.04
N GLN A 93 56.93 -21.32 -84.01
CA GLN A 93 55.53 -21.80 -84.04
C GLN A 93 55.22 -22.68 -82.82
N ARG A 94 56.10 -23.63 -82.46
CA ARG A 94 55.93 -24.45 -81.27
C ARG A 94 55.89 -23.61 -79.98
N MET A 95 56.82 -22.67 -79.83
CA MET A 95 56.84 -21.76 -78.68
C MET A 95 55.60 -20.88 -78.62
N GLN A 96 55.10 -20.37 -79.75
CA GLN A 96 53.86 -19.59 -79.80
C GLN A 96 52.65 -20.41 -79.36
N LEU A 97 52.54 -21.67 -79.81
CA LEU A 97 51.47 -22.58 -79.36
C LEU A 97 51.58 -22.87 -77.85
N GLU A 98 52.80 -23.04 -77.33
CA GLU A 98 53.03 -23.24 -75.90
C GLU A 98 52.66 -22.00 -75.08
N ILE A 99 53.06 -20.81 -75.53
CA ILE A 99 52.66 -19.52 -74.94
C ILE A 99 51.14 -19.39 -74.93
N MET A 100 50.46 -19.68 -76.05
CA MET A 100 48.99 -19.63 -76.10
C MET A 100 48.34 -20.62 -75.14
N ARG A 101 48.89 -21.85 -75.00
CA ARG A 101 48.39 -22.83 -74.02
C ARG A 101 48.61 -22.38 -72.58
N LEU A 102 49.77 -21.79 -72.28
CA LEU A 102 50.07 -21.25 -70.95
C LEU A 102 49.18 -20.04 -70.64
N GLN A 103 48.92 -19.18 -71.62
CA GLN A 103 47.98 -18.06 -71.50
C GLN A 103 46.55 -18.54 -71.26
N ASP A 104 46.05 -19.52 -72.02
CA ASP A 104 44.71 -20.10 -71.79
C ASP A 104 44.61 -20.75 -70.40
N LYS A 105 45.65 -21.49 -69.97
CA LYS A 105 45.73 -22.00 -68.59
C LYS A 105 45.73 -20.88 -67.55
N GLY A 106 46.47 -19.79 -67.79
CA GLY A 106 46.50 -18.61 -66.94
C GLY A 106 45.12 -17.98 -66.78
N LEU A 107 44.43 -17.73 -67.90
CA LEU A 107 43.06 -17.18 -67.91
C LEU A 107 42.07 -18.08 -67.16
N ARG A 108 42.15 -19.41 -67.36
CA ARG A 108 41.32 -20.37 -66.63
C ARG A 108 41.60 -20.33 -65.13
N ASN A 109 42.87 -20.29 -64.72
CA ASN A 109 43.24 -20.19 -63.32
C ASN A 109 42.76 -18.87 -62.70
N GLU A 110 42.91 -17.75 -63.40
CA GLU A 110 42.38 -16.45 -62.95
C GLU A 110 40.87 -16.48 -62.77
N SER A 111 40.14 -17.10 -63.71
CA SER A 111 38.68 -17.25 -63.60
C SER A 111 38.27 -18.09 -62.39
N LEU A 112 38.99 -19.19 -62.12
CA LEU A 112 38.75 -20.05 -60.96
C LEU A 112 39.06 -19.33 -59.65
N ILE A 113 40.16 -18.59 -59.58
CA ILE A 113 40.52 -17.78 -58.41
C ILE A 113 39.46 -16.71 -58.18
N ALA A 114 38.97 -16.04 -59.23
CA ALA A 114 37.91 -15.04 -59.11
C ALA A 114 36.59 -15.66 -58.59
N GLU A 115 36.24 -16.86 -59.04
CA GLU A 115 35.07 -17.60 -58.54
C GLU A 115 35.24 -18.01 -57.07
N GLN A 116 36.40 -18.57 -56.70
CA GLN A 116 36.70 -18.93 -55.32
C GLN A 116 36.71 -17.72 -54.40
N LEU A 117 37.27 -16.58 -54.82
CA LEU A 117 37.23 -15.34 -54.05
C LEU A 117 35.79 -14.87 -53.84
N ARG A 118 34.91 -14.95 -54.86
CA ARG A 118 33.48 -14.65 -54.68
C ARG A 118 32.83 -15.60 -53.67
N ALA A 119 33.10 -16.90 -53.75
CA ALA A 119 32.58 -17.87 -52.80
C ALA A 119 33.06 -17.59 -51.36
N ILE A 120 34.35 -17.29 -51.18
CA ILE A 120 34.92 -16.92 -49.88
C ILE A 120 34.27 -15.65 -49.35
N THR A 121 34.06 -14.62 -50.17
CA THR A 121 33.36 -13.40 -49.73
C THR A 121 31.91 -13.69 -49.33
N GLY A 122 31.20 -14.55 -50.06
CA GLY A 122 29.85 -14.97 -49.72
C GLY A 122 29.80 -15.69 -48.36
N LEU A 123 30.67 -16.68 -48.17
CA LEU A 123 30.80 -17.41 -46.90
C LEU A 123 31.25 -16.51 -45.73
N THR A 124 32.09 -15.52 -46.00
CA THR A 124 32.55 -14.57 -44.98
C THR A 124 31.38 -13.71 -44.51
N ASN A 125 30.56 -13.20 -45.42
CA ASN A 125 29.36 -12.44 -45.10
C ASN A 125 28.36 -13.29 -44.32
N GLU A 126 28.10 -14.54 -44.74
CA GLU A 126 27.21 -15.46 -44.02
C GLU A 126 27.73 -15.74 -42.60
N ARG A 127 29.04 -15.95 -42.45
CA ARG A 127 29.66 -16.12 -41.13
C ARG A 127 29.49 -14.88 -40.27
N ASP A 128 29.67 -13.68 -40.82
CA ASP A 128 29.48 -12.43 -40.10
C ASP A 128 28.01 -12.23 -39.68
N ASP A 129 27.05 -12.54 -40.55
CA ASP A 129 25.61 -12.52 -40.26
C ASP A 129 25.24 -13.51 -39.14
N LEU A 130 25.76 -14.73 -39.19
CA LEU A 130 25.54 -15.74 -38.15
C LEU A 130 26.16 -15.33 -36.81
N VAL A 131 27.34 -14.70 -36.81
CA VAL A 131 27.96 -14.16 -35.59
C VAL A 131 27.08 -13.06 -34.99
N GLN A 132 26.52 -12.18 -35.81
CA GLN A 132 25.59 -11.15 -35.32
C GLN A 132 24.30 -11.76 -34.74
N GLN A 133 23.73 -12.76 -35.40
CA GLN A 133 22.54 -13.46 -34.90
C GLN A 133 22.83 -14.19 -33.58
N ALA A 134 23.97 -14.87 -33.46
CA ALA A 134 24.39 -15.54 -32.24
C ALA A 134 24.54 -14.55 -31.07
N ALA A 135 25.12 -13.37 -31.32
CA ALA A 135 25.26 -12.30 -30.33
C ALA A 135 23.89 -11.73 -29.90
N GLN A 136 22.95 -11.57 -30.84
CA GLN A 136 21.59 -11.16 -30.52
C GLN A 136 20.85 -12.21 -29.67
N LEU A 137 20.98 -13.49 -30.02
CA LEU A 137 20.38 -14.59 -29.28
C LEU A 137 20.97 -14.74 -27.88
N SER A 138 22.28 -14.55 -27.71
CA SER A 138 22.90 -14.59 -26.37
C SER A 138 22.38 -13.47 -25.47
N LEU A 139 22.23 -12.25 -26.01
CA LEU A 139 21.66 -11.13 -25.27
C LEU A 139 20.19 -11.37 -24.90
N LEU A 140 19.40 -11.90 -25.84
CA LEU A 140 18.00 -12.23 -25.58
C LEU A 140 17.88 -13.30 -24.48
N ARG A 141 18.74 -14.32 -24.53
CA ARG A 141 18.80 -15.38 -23.54
C ARG A 141 19.14 -14.83 -22.15
N GLU A 142 20.16 -13.98 -22.04
CA GLU A 142 20.54 -13.35 -20.76
C GLU A 142 19.39 -12.53 -20.18
N ARG A 143 18.70 -11.76 -21.04
CA ARG A 143 17.52 -10.99 -20.63
C ARG A 143 16.38 -11.90 -20.14
N LEU A 144 16.10 -12.99 -20.86
CA LEU A 144 15.08 -13.95 -20.47
C LEU A 144 15.43 -14.67 -19.16
N GLU A 145 16.70 -15.04 -18.96
CA GLU A 145 17.18 -15.62 -17.71
C GLU A 145 16.99 -14.63 -16.55
N ALA A 146 17.33 -13.35 -16.74
CA ALA A 146 17.10 -12.31 -15.74
C ALA A 146 15.60 -12.04 -15.46
N ASP A 147 14.74 -12.13 -16.48
CA ASP A 147 13.30 -11.98 -16.28
C ASP A 147 12.69 -13.19 -15.55
N VAL A 148 13.18 -14.40 -15.82
CA VAL A 148 12.77 -15.62 -15.10
C VAL A 148 13.18 -15.55 -13.63
N THR A 149 14.41 -15.14 -13.32
CA THR A 149 14.85 -15.00 -11.93
C THR A 149 14.04 -13.96 -11.18
N ARG A 150 13.81 -12.78 -11.77
CA ARG A 150 12.93 -11.75 -11.20
C ARG A 150 11.51 -12.24 -10.95
N ARG A 151 10.93 -12.99 -11.89
CA ARG A 151 9.60 -13.59 -11.73
C ARG A 151 9.58 -14.64 -10.63
N GLN A 152 10.64 -15.43 -10.49
CA GLN A 152 10.75 -16.42 -9.43
C GLN A 152 10.86 -15.76 -8.05
N GLU A 153 11.65 -14.69 -7.92
CA GLU A 153 11.74 -13.90 -6.69
C GLU A 153 10.39 -13.26 -6.33
N ALA A 154 9.70 -12.66 -7.31
CA ALA A 154 8.37 -12.09 -7.12
C ALA A 154 7.34 -13.16 -6.70
N LEU A 155 7.39 -14.36 -7.29
CA LEU A 155 6.53 -15.49 -6.91
C LEU A 155 6.80 -15.92 -5.46
N ASN A 156 8.08 -16.07 -5.08
CA ASN A 156 8.46 -16.46 -3.73
C ASN A 156 7.99 -15.41 -2.70
N SER A 157 8.15 -14.12 -3.01
CA SER A 157 7.63 -13.03 -2.17
C SER A 157 6.11 -13.09 -2.04
N ALA A 158 5.40 -13.29 -3.14
CA ALA A 158 3.93 -13.39 -3.12
C ALA A 158 3.43 -14.61 -2.32
N LEU A 159 4.14 -15.74 -2.37
CA LEU A 159 3.84 -16.92 -1.55
C LEU A 159 4.06 -16.65 -0.07
N GLN A 160 5.14 -15.95 0.29
CA GLN A 160 5.41 -15.56 1.67
C GLN A 160 4.35 -14.59 2.21
N ASP A 161 3.92 -13.62 1.39
CA ASP A 161 2.83 -12.71 1.74
C ASP A 161 1.51 -13.44 1.94
N LEU A 162 1.23 -14.47 1.13
CA LEU A 162 0.03 -15.28 1.28
C LEU A 162 0.06 -16.06 2.61
N ASP A 163 1.19 -16.66 2.96
CA ASP A 163 1.37 -17.36 4.24
C ASP A 163 1.20 -16.40 5.44
N ASN A 164 1.80 -15.21 5.38
CA ASN A 164 1.63 -14.17 6.41
C ASN A 164 0.15 -13.77 6.56
N ARG A 165 -0.56 -13.53 5.45
CA ARG A 165 -1.99 -13.21 5.47
C ARG A 165 -2.83 -14.36 6.02
N GLN A 166 -2.46 -15.61 5.74
CA GLN A 166 -3.15 -16.77 6.28
C GLN A 166 -2.99 -16.86 7.81
N LEU A 167 -1.80 -16.55 8.33
CA LEU A 167 -1.56 -16.44 9.76
C LEU A 167 -2.39 -15.31 10.40
N GLU A 168 -2.43 -14.13 9.77
CA GLU A 168 -3.27 -13.01 10.21
C GLU A 168 -4.77 -13.37 10.23
N LEU A 169 -5.26 -14.07 9.21
CA LEU A 169 -6.64 -14.54 9.17
C LEU A 169 -6.92 -15.54 10.31
N ASN A 170 -6.00 -16.45 10.57
CA ASN A 170 -6.14 -17.41 11.67
C ASN A 170 -6.13 -16.73 13.04
N THR A 171 -5.31 -15.69 13.24
CA THR A 171 -5.30 -14.92 14.50
C THR A 171 -6.58 -14.09 14.63
N ALA A 172 -7.02 -13.43 13.57
CA ALA A 172 -8.30 -12.70 13.54
C ALA A 172 -9.49 -13.62 13.82
N GLN A 173 -9.50 -14.84 13.28
CA GLN A 173 -10.56 -15.80 13.57
C GLN A 173 -10.60 -16.18 15.06
N ARG A 174 -9.43 -16.41 15.68
CA ARG A 174 -9.35 -16.70 17.11
C ARG A 174 -9.82 -15.51 17.95
N THR A 175 -9.46 -14.28 17.59
CA THR A 175 -9.90 -13.09 18.34
C THR A 175 -11.40 -12.84 18.18
N ILE A 176 -11.98 -13.14 17.02
CA ILE A 176 -13.45 -13.11 16.85
C ILE A 176 -14.11 -14.10 17.80
N THR A 177 -13.64 -15.36 17.85
CA THR A 177 -14.21 -16.36 18.76
C THR A 177 -14.09 -15.96 20.23
N THR A 178 -12.97 -15.37 20.66
CA THR A 178 -12.84 -14.89 22.05
C THR A 178 -13.74 -13.69 22.33
N LEU A 179 -13.90 -12.77 21.37
CA LEU A 179 -14.83 -11.65 21.50
C LEU A 179 -16.29 -12.11 21.57
N GLU A 180 -16.68 -13.12 20.78
CA GLU A 180 -18.00 -13.74 20.84
C GLU A 180 -18.27 -14.35 22.22
N GLN A 181 -17.29 -15.10 22.77
CA GLN A 181 -17.39 -15.66 24.13
C GLN A 181 -17.52 -14.57 25.20
N ASN A 182 -16.72 -13.50 25.10
CA ASN A 182 -16.78 -12.37 26.04
C ASN A 182 -18.11 -11.63 25.96
N LEU A 183 -18.65 -11.47 24.76
CA LEU A 183 -19.94 -10.81 24.53
C LEU A 183 -21.09 -11.65 25.11
N GLU A 184 -21.04 -12.97 24.95
CA GLU A 184 -22.02 -13.86 25.56
C GLU A 184 -21.93 -13.86 27.09
N GLN A 185 -20.71 -13.86 27.65
CA GLN A 185 -20.53 -13.70 29.09
C GLN A 185 -21.06 -12.35 29.60
N ALA A 186 -20.84 -11.27 28.87
CA ALA A 186 -21.36 -9.95 29.22
C ALA A 186 -22.90 -9.92 29.20
N ARG A 187 -23.52 -10.54 28.20
CA ARG A 187 -24.99 -10.69 28.12
C ARG A 187 -25.53 -11.48 29.31
N ALA A 188 -24.90 -12.59 29.67
CA ALA A 188 -25.31 -13.39 30.84
C ALA A 188 -25.25 -12.57 32.15
N ARG A 189 -24.18 -11.78 32.34
CA ARG A 189 -24.06 -10.89 33.52
C ARG A 189 -25.13 -9.81 33.56
N VAL A 190 -25.49 -9.24 32.40
CA VAL A 190 -26.57 -8.24 32.33
C VAL A 190 -27.92 -8.88 32.68
N ALA A 191 -28.20 -10.09 32.18
CA ALA A 191 -29.43 -10.81 32.51
C ALA A 191 -29.51 -11.13 34.02
N GLU A 192 -28.41 -11.61 34.62
CA GLU A 192 -28.33 -11.85 36.07
C GLU A 192 -28.51 -10.55 36.88
N SER A 193 -27.88 -9.46 36.43
CA SER A 193 -28.05 -8.15 37.07
C SER A 193 -29.47 -7.62 36.98
N GLN A 194 -30.20 -7.90 35.88
CA GLN A 194 -31.60 -7.52 35.74
C GLN A 194 -32.49 -8.34 36.67
N GLU A 195 -32.27 -9.66 36.75
CA GLU A 195 -33.04 -10.52 37.65
C GLU A 195 -32.82 -10.14 39.13
N THR A 196 -31.58 -9.85 39.52
CA THR A 196 -31.28 -9.39 40.89
C THR A 196 -31.92 -8.04 41.19
N ALA A 197 -31.94 -7.11 40.23
CA ALA A 197 -32.63 -5.83 40.37
C ALA A 197 -34.15 -6.01 40.55
N GLU A 198 -34.79 -6.88 39.77
CA GLU A 198 -36.21 -7.20 39.92
C GLU A 198 -36.52 -7.84 41.27
N ARG A 199 -35.69 -8.79 41.73
CA ARG A 199 -35.84 -9.40 43.05
C ARG A 199 -35.73 -8.36 44.16
N LEU A 200 -34.73 -7.49 44.09
CA LEU A 200 -34.53 -6.44 45.10
C LEU A 200 -35.71 -5.45 45.10
N GLN A 201 -36.24 -5.08 43.93
CA GLN A 201 -37.44 -4.23 43.83
C GLN A 201 -38.65 -4.87 44.51
N ARG A 202 -38.87 -6.18 44.33
CA ARG A 202 -39.94 -6.90 45.04
C ARG A 202 -39.72 -6.90 46.55
N THR A 203 -38.51 -7.21 47.02
CA THR A 203 -38.20 -7.18 48.45
C THR A 203 -38.38 -5.78 49.05
N VAL A 204 -37.99 -4.72 48.34
CA VAL A 204 -38.21 -3.34 48.80
C VAL A 204 -39.69 -2.98 48.85
N ALA A 205 -40.50 -3.46 47.89
CA ALA A 205 -41.95 -3.28 47.92
C ALA A 205 -42.58 -4.00 49.12
N GLU A 206 -42.24 -5.27 49.35
CA GLU A 206 -42.70 -6.05 50.52
C GLU A 206 -42.27 -5.40 51.86
N GLN A 207 -41.05 -4.88 51.94
CA GLN A 207 -40.58 -4.15 53.12
C GLN A 207 -41.35 -2.85 53.36
N ARG A 208 -41.77 -2.14 52.29
CA ARG A 208 -42.62 -0.95 52.43
C ARG A 208 -44.01 -1.34 52.93
N ASP A 209 -44.62 -2.36 52.34
CA ASP A 209 -45.95 -2.81 52.75
C ASP A 209 -45.99 -3.25 54.23
N THR A 210 -44.95 -3.98 54.67
CA THR A 210 -44.82 -4.40 56.08
C THR A 210 -44.60 -3.20 57.01
N LEU A 211 -43.80 -2.21 56.62
CA LEU A 211 -43.61 -0.98 57.40
C LEU A 211 -44.90 -0.17 57.51
N ASP A 212 -45.67 -0.06 56.42
CA ASP A 212 -46.94 0.67 56.44
C ASP A 212 -47.99 -0.07 57.28
N GLN A 213 -48.00 -1.41 57.23
CA GLN A 213 -48.85 -2.22 58.12
C GLN A 213 -48.46 -2.04 59.59
N GLN A 214 -47.17 -2.05 59.92
CA GLN A 214 -46.70 -1.82 61.29
C GLN A 214 -47.03 -0.41 61.78
N ARG A 215 -46.90 0.61 60.92
CA ARG A 215 -47.31 1.98 61.24
C ARG A 215 -48.81 2.07 61.53
N ALA A 216 -49.65 1.46 60.70
CA ALA A 216 -51.09 1.42 60.92
C ALA A 216 -51.46 0.68 62.22
N GLN A 217 -50.80 -0.45 62.52
CA GLN A 217 -50.99 -1.17 63.79
C GLN A 217 -50.58 -0.32 64.99
N ASN A 218 -49.44 0.37 64.93
CA ASN A 218 -49.01 1.25 66.01
C ASN A 218 -50.00 2.40 66.21
N GLN A 219 -50.55 2.98 65.15
CA GLN A 219 -51.59 4.01 65.24
C GLN A 219 -52.88 3.47 65.89
N ASP A 220 -53.33 2.26 65.53
CA ASP A 220 -54.48 1.61 66.17
C ASP A 220 -54.23 1.31 67.65
N VAL A 221 -53.03 0.82 68.01
CA VAL A 221 -52.64 0.60 69.41
C VAL A 221 -52.61 1.92 70.18
N GLU A 222 -52.06 2.99 69.59
CA GLU A 222 -52.01 4.32 70.20
C GLU A 222 -53.42 4.88 70.44
N GLN A 223 -54.34 4.72 69.48
CA GLN A 223 -55.75 5.09 69.65
C GLN A 223 -56.42 4.30 70.78
N ARG A 224 -56.22 2.98 70.84
CA ARG A 224 -56.77 2.14 71.91
C ARG A 224 -56.20 2.51 73.29
N TYR A 225 -54.92 2.86 73.34
CA TYR A 225 -54.28 3.31 74.55
C TYR A 225 -54.90 4.62 75.06
N LEU A 226 -55.16 5.59 74.16
CA LEU A 226 -55.83 6.84 74.51
C LEU A 226 -57.25 6.60 75.07
N VAL A 227 -58.03 5.71 74.45
CA VAL A 227 -59.36 5.34 74.96
C VAL A 227 -59.26 4.67 76.33
N LEU A 228 -58.33 3.73 76.50
CA LEU A 228 -58.17 3.03 77.78
C LEU A 228 -57.67 3.96 78.89
N ALA A 229 -56.83 4.94 78.56
CA ALA A 229 -56.40 5.98 79.48
C ALA A 229 -57.59 6.83 79.94
N ASP A 230 -58.45 7.27 79.01
CA ASP A 230 -59.69 8.00 79.34
C ASP A 230 -60.64 7.15 80.21
N ASP A 231 -60.85 5.88 79.85
CA ASP A 231 -61.66 4.94 80.65
C ASP A 231 -61.09 4.74 82.06
N PHE A 232 -59.76 4.68 82.19
CA PHE A 232 -59.08 4.56 83.48
C PHE A 232 -59.26 5.81 84.33
N ASP A 233 -59.13 7.00 83.75
CA ASP A 233 -59.36 8.27 84.43
C ASP A 233 -60.81 8.37 84.92
N GLN A 234 -61.79 8.00 84.07
CA GLN A 234 -63.20 7.93 84.47
C GLN A 234 -63.45 6.92 85.60
N LEU A 235 -62.84 5.73 85.51
CA LEU A 235 -62.98 4.69 86.53
C LEU A 235 -62.37 5.13 87.85
N LYS A 236 -61.21 5.79 87.82
CA LYS A 236 -60.55 6.37 88.99
C LYS A 236 -61.47 7.35 89.69
N VAL A 237 -62.11 8.28 88.95
CA VAL A 237 -63.10 9.20 89.52
C VAL A 237 -64.27 8.46 90.18
N LYS A 238 -64.79 7.38 89.58
CA LYS A 238 -65.86 6.57 90.17
C LYS A 238 -65.40 5.83 91.43
N TYR A 239 -64.19 5.27 91.41
CA TYR A 239 -63.59 4.56 92.53
C TYR A 239 -63.38 5.51 93.73
N ASP A 240 -62.82 6.70 93.50
CA ASP A 240 -62.60 7.69 94.55
C ASP A 240 -63.92 8.12 95.22
N LYS A 241 -65.01 8.21 94.44
CA LYS A 241 -66.37 8.45 94.98
C LYS A 241 -66.90 7.32 95.86
N LEU A 242 -66.50 6.08 95.61
CA LEU A 242 -66.96 4.89 96.34
C LEU A 242 -66.16 4.66 97.64
N VAL A 243 -64.87 4.97 97.63
CA VAL A 243 -63.96 4.69 98.76
C VAL A 243 -63.91 5.84 99.77
N ARG A 244 -64.53 6.98 99.47
CA ARG A 244 -64.63 8.07 100.44
C ARG A 244 -65.35 7.61 101.73
N PRO A 245 -64.87 7.99 102.93
CA PRO A 245 -65.49 7.59 104.18
C PRO A 245 -66.98 7.95 104.26
N ALA A 246 -67.77 7.23 105.05
CA ALA A 246 -69.15 7.64 105.30
C ALA A 246 -69.18 9.01 106.01
N ARG A 247 -70.07 9.91 105.57
CA ARG A 247 -70.28 11.22 106.19
C ARG A 247 -70.59 11.05 107.68
N SER A 248 -69.78 11.64 108.57
CA SER A 248 -69.89 11.49 110.01
C SER A 248 -69.67 12.82 110.71
N SER A 249 -70.43 13.07 111.78
CA SER A 249 -70.25 14.26 112.62
C SER A 249 -69.10 14.11 113.63
N ALA A 250 -68.43 12.95 113.68
CA ALA A 250 -67.36 12.68 114.64
C ALA A 250 -66.13 13.55 114.34
N GLY A 251 -65.72 14.37 115.32
CA GLY A 251 -64.56 15.27 115.21
C GLY A 251 -64.77 16.47 114.27
N ARG A 252 -66.02 16.80 113.93
CA ARG A 252 -66.39 17.96 113.11
C ARG A 252 -67.29 18.90 113.90
N HIS A 253 -67.29 20.17 113.53
CA HIS A 253 -68.11 21.17 114.20
C HIS A 253 -69.57 21.08 113.74
N LEU A 254 -70.43 20.50 114.57
CA LEU A 254 -71.85 20.29 114.28
C LEU A 254 -72.62 21.62 114.30
N VAL A 255 -73.33 21.90 113.22
CA VAL A 255 -74.29 23.01 113.14
C VAL A 255 -75.64 22.46 112.69
N GLU A 256 -76.68 22.71 113.47
CA GLU A 256 -78.04 22.31 113.13
C GLU A 256 -78.82 23.51 112.59
N VAL A 257 -79.45 23.35 111.44
CA VAL A 257 -80.26 24.38 110.80
C VAL A 257 -81.66 23.82 110.57
N ARG A 258 -82.66 24.43 111.20
CA ARG A 258 -84.06 24.15 110.95
C ARG A 258 -84.62 25.13 109.95
N TYR A 259 -85.35 24.61 108.98
CA TYR A 259 -85.98 25.41 107.94
C TYR A 259 -87.42 24.97 107.74
N TRP A 260 -88.35 25.92 107.78
CA TRP A 260 -89.76 25.68 107.51
C TRP A 260 -90.44 26.96 107.00
N LYS A 261 -91.67 26.81 106.56
CA LYS A 261 -92.53 27.86 106.03
C LYS A 261 -93.82 27.90 106.84
N GLN A 262 -94.16 29.06 107.39
CA GLN A 262 -95.36 29.27 108.20
C GLN A 262 -96.02 30.59 107.78
N ASP A 263 -97.33 30.57 107.55
CA ASP A 263 -98.12 31.74 107.12
C ASP A 263 -97.56 32.50 105.90
N GLY A 264 -96.92 31.76 104.99
CA GLY A 264 -96.31 32.30 103.76
C GLY A 264 -94.84 32.73 103.89
N ASP A 265 -94.35 32.89 105.11
CA ASP A 265 -92.98 33.35 105.40
C ASP A 265 -92.03 32.19 105.72
N TYR A 266 -90.79 32.33 105.24
CA TYR A 266 -89.72 31.37 105.51
C TYR A 266 -89.07 31.65 106.86
N GLN A 267 -89.00 30.61 107.68
CA GLN A 267 -88.40 30.66 109.01
C GLN A 267 -87.16 29.78 109.04
N ILE A 268 -86.05 30.37 109.49
CA ILE A 268 -84.79 29.66 109.70
C ILE A 268 -84.42 29.83 111.15
N THR A 269 -84.17 28.72 111.83
CA THR A 269 -83.50 28.76 113.12
C THR A 269 -82.26 27.89 113.07
N TRP A 270 -81.24 28.28 113.79
CA TRP A 270 -79.98 27.56 113.79
C TRP A 270 -79.47 27.37 115.21
N ARG A 271 -78.57 26.40 115.36
CA ARG A 271 -77.89 26.12 116.61
C ARG A 271 -76.48 25.63 116.32
N GLU A 272 -75.53 26.16 117.08
CA GLU A 272 -74.15 25.67 117.12
C GLU A 272 -74.07 24.53 118.15
N GLY A 273 -73.64 23.34 117.72
CA GLY A 273 -73.55 22.15 118.57
C GLY A 273 -74.89 21.43 118.81
N ASN A 274 -74.86 20.41 119.66
CA ASN A 274 -76.03 19.58 120.02
C ASN A 274 -76.76 20.06 121.29
N GLU A 275 -76.19 21.04 122.01
CA GLU A 275 -76.70 21.54 123.28
C GLU A 275 -76.89 23.06 123.20
N GLY A 276 -78.13 23.52 123.41
CA GLY A 276 -78.51 24.93 123.26
C GLY A 276 -79.92 25.09 122.66
N SER A 277 -80.48 26.29 122.80
CA SER A 277 -81.76 26.68 122.18
C SER A 277 -81.53 27.18 120.75
N TYR A 278 -82.46 26.88 119.85
CA TYR A 278 -82.41 27.36 118.48
C TYR A 278 -82.62 28.88 118.42
N GLN A 279 -81.78 29.57 117.65
CA GLN A 279 -81.85 31.01 117.46
C GLN A 279 -82.44 31.32 116.08
N SER A 280 -83.42 32.23 116.02
CA SER A 280 -83.98 32.71 114.75
C SER A 280 -82.94 33.55 114.01
N ILE A 281 -82.78 33.30 112.71
CA ILE A 281 -81.79 33.97 111.86
C ILE A 281 -82.32 34.14 110.44
N THR A 282 -81.91 35.20 109.74
CA THR A 282 -82.23 35.35 108.31
C THR A 282 -81.25 34.54 107.44
N ARG A 283 -81.63 34.20 106.21
CA ARG A 283 -80.77 33.41 105.30
C ARG A 283 -79.39 34.05 105.08
N SER A 284 -79.36 35.36 104.81
CA SER A 284 -78.10 36.09 104.56
C SER A 284 -77.20 36.17 105.79
N GLN A 285 -77.78 36.19 106.99
CA GLN A 285 -77.02 36.12 108.24
C GLN A 285 -76.54 34.70 108.53
N LEU A 286 -77.35 33.68 108.26
CA LEU A 286 -76.94 32.28 108.37
C LEU A 286 -75.71 32.02 107.50
N ASP A 287 -75.74 32.44 106.24
CA ASP A 287 -74.61 32.24 105.32
C ASP A 287 -73.35 32.96 105.83
N LYS A 288 -73.47 34.17 106.40
CA LYS A 288 -72.33 34.86 107.04
C LYS A 288 -71.79 34.11 108.25
N VAL A 289 -72.67 33.58 109.09
CA VAL A 289 -72.30 32.80 110.29
C VAL A 289 -71.61 31.50 109.88
N LEU A 290 -72.18 30.75 108.94
CA LEU A 290 -71.59 29.51 108.43
C LEU A 290 -70.28 29.77 107.69
N THR A 291 -70.18 30.84 106.90
CA THR A 291 -68.94 31.25 106.24
C THR A 291 -67.85 31.53 107.28
N ARG A 292 -68.18 32.30 108.31
CA ARG A 292 -67.25 32.62 109.41
C ARG A 292 -66.82 31.36 110.15
N LEU A 293 -67.77 30.53 110.57
CA LEU A 293 -67.50 29.27 111.27
C LEU A 293 -66.67 28.30 110.41
N SER A 294 -66.92 28.22 109.10
CA SER A 294 -66.14 27.39 108.18
C SER A 294 -64.69 27.86 108.00
N ARG A 295 -64.37 29.12 108.34
CA ARG A 295 -63.00 29.68 108.31
C ARG A 295 -62.31 29.61 109.67
N GLU A 296 -63.07 29.71 110.76
CA GLU A 296 -62.54 29.64 112.13
C GLU A 296 -62.28 28.21 112.60
N ARG A 297 -62.97 27.23 112.00
CA ARG A 297 -62.90 25.81 112.38
C ARG A 297 -62.11 25.03 111.35
N ASP A 298 -60.85 24.72 111.68
CA ASP A 298 -59.95 23.93 110.84
C ASP A 298 -60.41 22.47 110.68
N ASP A 299 -61.21 21.98 111.65
CA ASP A 299 -61.80 20.66 111.64
C ASP A 299 -63.02 20.55 110.69
N GLY A 300 -63.47 21.63 110.06
CA GLY A 300 -64.56 21.61 109.08
C GLY A 300 -65.96 21.47 109.68
N LEU A 301 -66.95 22.03 108.98
CA LEU A 301 -68.34 22.12 109.46
C LEU A 301 -69.16 20.89 109.09
N TYR A 302 -69.89 20.30 110.03
CA TYR A 302 -70.97 19.34 109.74
C TYR A 302 -72.31 20.07 109.81
N VAL A 303 -72.96 20.29 108.67
CA VAL A 303 -74.24 21.00 108.59
C VAL A 303 -75.38 20.00 108.56
N LYS A 304 -76.14 19.93 109.65
CA LYS A 304 -77.34 19.10 109.77
C LYS A 304 -78.59 19.94 109.50
N VAL A 305 -79.18 19.73 108.33
CA VAL A 305 -80.44 20.38 107.97
C VAL A 305 -81.59 19.54 108.52
N ILE A 306 -82.51 20.18 109.24
CA ILE A 306 -83.65 19.54 109.89
C ILE A 306 -84.93 20.21 109.37
N PHE A 307 -85.85 19.41 108.87
CA PHE A 307 -87.18 19.87 108.47
C PHE A 307 -88.18 19.39 109.52
N PRO A 308 -88.85 20.30 110.26
CA PRO A 308 -89.90 19.92 111.20
C PRO A 308 -91.07 19.19 110.52
N GLU A 309 -91.82 18.39 111.28
CA GLU A 309 -93.07 17.80 110.79
C GLU A 309 -94.04 18.94 110.42
N ASN A 310 -94.59 18.89 109.20
CA ASN A 310 -95.35 19.98 108.57
C ASN A 310 -94.51 21.24 108.27
N SER A 311 -93.30 21.09 107.74
CA SER A 311 -92.43 22.20 107.36
C SER A 311 -93.02 23.15 106.32
N GLY A 312 -94.09 22.79 105.61
CA GLY A 312 -94.70 23.65 104.59
C GLY A 312 -93.83 23.90 103.35
N LEU A 313 -92.69 23.20 103.23
CA LEU A 313 -91.74 23.31 102.13
C LEU A 313 -92.01 22.27 101.04
N SER A 314 -91.82 22.64 99.78
CA SER A 314 -91.74 21.68 98.67
C SER A 314 -90.42 20.92 98.68
N TYR A 315 -90.39 19.79 97.97
CA TYR A 315 -89.18 18.98 97.81
C TYR A 315 -88.01 19.79 97.21
N ASN A 316 -88.28 20.59 96.17
CA ASN A 316 -87.25 21.41 95.53
C ASN A 316 -86.71 22.49 96.47
N GLU A 317 -87.57 23.18 97.23
CA GLU A 317 -87.12 24.21 98.19
C GLU A 317 -86.26 23.60 99.31
N ALA A 318 -86.65 22.43 99.83
CA ALA A 318 -85.88 21.71 100.83
C ALA A 318 -84.54 21.21 100.26
N TRP A 319 -84.53 20.69 99.03
CA TRP A 319 -83.34 20.19 98.36
C TRP A 319 -82.37 21.32 97.98
N GLU A 320 -82.83 22.42 97.40
CA GLU A 320 -82.01 23.59 97.07
C GLU A 320 -81.38 24.19 98.33
N PHE A 321 -82.16 24.31 99.41
CA PHE A 321 -81.65 24.80 100.70
C PHE A 321 -80.55 23.88 101.26
N THR A 322 -80.78 22.56 101.22
CA THR A 322 -79.83 21.55 101.71
C THR A 322 -78.57 21.52 100.86
N SER A 323 -78.70 21.41 99.55
CA SER A 323 -77.59 21.37 98.59
C SER A 323 -76.74 22.64 98.67
N HIS A 324 -77.36 23.82 98.80
CA HIS A 324 -76.63 25.06 98.97
C HIS A 324 -75.80 25.05 100.26
N LEU A 325 -76.40 24.65 101.39
CA LEU A 325 -75.69 24.61 102.66
C LEU A 325 -74.57 23.56 102.67
N HIS A 326 -74.82 22.40 102.07
CA HIS A 326 -73.85 21.31 102.00
C HIS A 326 -72.68 21.63 101.08
N ASN A 327 -72.91 22.09 99.85
CA ASN A 327 -71.83 22.37 98.90
C ASN A 327 -70.92 23.52 99.35
N ASN A 328 -71.47 24.53 100.02
CA ASN A 328 -70.72 25.72 100.39
C ASN A 328 -70.05 25.62 101.77
N TYR A 329 -70.66 24.88 102.71
CA TYR A 329 -70.26 24.93 104.12
C TYR A 329 -69.98 23.57 104.74
N ASP A 330 -70.53 22.47 104.24
CA ASP A 330 -70.32 21.14 104.82
C ASP A 330 -68.99 20.52 104.38
N TYR A 331 -68.21 20.04 105.34
CA TYR A 331 -66.87 19.50 105.12
C TYR A 331 -66.87 18.33 104.12
N TYR A 332 -67.93 17.52 104.10
CA TYR A 332 -67.99 16.30 103.30
C TYR A 332 -68.25 16.58 101.82
N PHE A 333 -69.11 17.57 101.54
CA PHE A 333 -69.53 17.91 100.18
C PHE A 333 -68.65 18.99 99.55
N LYS A 334 -68.04 19.88 100.36
CA LYS A 334 -67.08 20.87 99.87
C LYS A 334 -65.82 20.22 99.29
N ALA A 335 -65.33 19.15 99.90
CA ALA A 335 -64.20 18.36 99.37
C ALA A 335 -64.52 17.69 98.01
N ASP A 336 -65.78 17.34 97.75
CA ASP A 336 -66.25 16.79 96.47
C ASP A 336 -66.28 17.86 95.36
N ALA A 337 -66.57 19.12 95.71
CA ALA A 337 -66.54 20.24 94.76
C ALA A 337 -65.11 20.66 94.38
N GLU A 338 -64.18 20.67 95.35
CA GLU A 338 -62.77 21.02 95.13
C GLU A 338 -62.03 19.93 94.32
N SER A 339 -62.27 18.64 94.62
CA SER A 339 -61.68 17.53 93.86
C SER A 339 -62.18 17.42 92.41
N LYS A 340 -63.44 17.78 92.13
CA LYS A 340 -63.94 17.87 90.74
C LYS A 340 -63.24 18.97 89.95
N ALA A 341 -62.97 20.12 90.56
CA ALA A 341 -62.30 21.23 89.89
C ALA A 341 -60.81 20.94 89.58
N GLU A 342 -60.16 20.05 90.33
CA GLU A 342 -58.81 19.57 90.04
C GLU A 342 -58.78 18.46 88.98
N ALA A 343 -59.82 17.62 88.89
CA ALA A 343 -59.91 16.58 87.88
C ALA A 343 -60.31 17.08 86.47
N GLU A 344 -60.86 18.30 86.36
CA GLU A 344 -61.24 18.94 85.09
C GLU A 344 -60.16 19.90 84.53
N ARG A 345 -59.02 20.05 85.22
CA ARG A 345 -57.83 20.75 84.73
C ARG A 345 -56.81 19.77 84.19
#